data_AF-A0A7Y1U3N9-F1
#
_entry.id   AF-A0A7Y1U3N9-F1
#
_cell.length_a   1.000
_cell.length_b   1.000
_cell.length_c   1.000
_cell.angle_alpha   90.00
_cell.angle_beta   90.00
_cell.angle_gamma   90.00
#
_symmetry.space_group_name_H-M   'P 1'
#
loop_
_entity.id
_entity.type
_entity.pdbx_description
1 polymer ?
#
loop_
_entity_poly.entity_id
_entity_poly.type
_entity_poly.pdbx_seq_one_letter_code
_entity_poly.pdbx_strand_id
1 'polypeptide(L)' 'AGDISTVMSPRTVISWAENVEIFGDIATSFKLAFANKCDEVEKSIVAEYYQRAFNAELD' A
#
# COMPACT_ATOMS: atom_id res chain seq x y z
N ALA A 1 -12.38 12.59 -7.60
CA ALA A 1 -11.07 12.18 -8.16
C ALA A 1 -10.03 13.12 -7.58
N GLY A 2 -9.33 12.69 -6.52
CA GLY A 2 -8.41 13.57 -5.78
C GLY A 2 -8.17 13.20 -4.31
N ASP A 3 -8.63 12.04 -3.83
CA ASP A 3 -8.49 11.70 -2.40
C ASP A 3 -7.11 11.17 -2.02
N ILE A 4 -6.28 10.79 -3.00
CA ILE A 4 -4.89 10.36 -2.81
C ILE A 4 -4.02 11.02 -3.88
N SER A 5 -2.99 11.75 -3.45
CA SER A 5 -2.01 12.43 -4.31
C SER A 5 -0.88 11.49 -4.76
N THR A 6 -0.54 10.49 -3.93
CA THR A 6 0.51 9.50 -4.22
C THR A 6 -0.08 8.26 -4.88
N VAL A 7 0.33 7.96 -6.12
CA VAL A 7 -0.10 6.76 -6.84
C VAL A 7 1.06 5.78 -7.05
N MET A 8 0.76 4.49 -7.09
CA MET A 8 1.74 3.49 -7.48
C MET A 8 1.96 3.51 -9.00
N SER A 9 3.21 3.70 -9.41
CA SER A 9 3.62 3.40 -10.79
C SER A 9 3.63 1.88 -11.01
N PRO A 10 3.56 1.39 -12.27
CA PRO A 10 3.72 -0.04 -12.55
C PRO A 10 5.00 -0.64 -11.97
N ARG A 11 6.10 0.13 -11.93
CA ARG A 11 7.35 -0.28 -11.29
C ARG A 11 7.18 -0.52 -9.79
N THR A 12 6.45 0.36 -9.11
CA THR A 12 6.17 0.22 -7.67
C THR A 12 5.32 -1.02 -7.38
N VAL A 13 4.37 -1.34 -8.26
CA VAL A 13 3.56 -2.55 -8.15
C VAL A 13 4.41 -3.81 -8.29
N ILE A 14 5.35 -3.84 -9.25
CA ILE A 14 6.28 -4.96 -9.42
C ILE A 14 7.14 -5.14 -8.17
N SER A 15 7.77 -4.08 -7.67
CA SER A 15 8.59 -4.16 -6.45
C SER A 15 7.78 -4.56 -5.21
N TRP A 16 6.49 -4.20 -5.14
CA TRP A 16 5.63 -4.72 -4.09
C TRP A 16 5.45 -6.24 -4.20
N ALA A 17 5.16 -6.76 -5.38
CA ALA A 17 5.01 -8.21 -5.59
C ALA A 17 6.29 -8.98 -5.25
N GLU A 18 7.46 -8.48 -5.65
CA GLU A 18 8.76 -9.04 -5.29
C GLU A 18 8.97 -9.07 -3.76
N ASN A 19 8.60 -7.99 -3.06
CA ASN A 19 8.65 -7.96 -1.61
C ASN A 19 7.70 -8.99 -0.97
N VAL A 20 6.52 -9.23 -1.53
CA VAL A 20 5.60 -10.27 -1.04
C VAL A 20 6.24 -11.65 -1.13
N GLU A 21 6.96 -11.95 -2.22
CA GLU A 21 7.69 -13.22 -2.35
C GLU A 21 8.83 -13.36 -1.33
N ILE A 22 9.51 -12.27 -0.98
CA ILE A 22 10.62 -12.27 -0.02
C ILE A 22 10.14 -12.37 1.43
N PHE A 23 9.15 -11.54 1.81
CA PHE A 23 8.70 -11.42 3.20
C PHE A 23 7.55 -12.36 3.55
N GLY A 24 6.80 -12.85 2.55
CA GLY A 24 5.63 -13.69 2.78
C GLY A 24 4.44 -12.96 3.43
N ASP A 25 4.49 -11.63 3.51
CA ASP A 25 3.44 -10.79 4.12
C ASP A 25 3.08 -9.63 3.20
N ILE A 26 1.81 -9.61 2.77
CA ILE A 26 1.24 -8.59 1.88
C ILE A 26 1.24 -7.21 2.55
N ALA A 27 0.88 -7.13 3.83
CA ALA A 27 0.70 -5.86 4.55
C ALA A 27 2.06 -5.17 4.74
N THR A 28 3.05 -5.89 5.27
CA THR A 28 4.41 -5.38 5.42
C THR A 28 4.99 -4.95 4.07
N SER A 29 4.83 -5.78 3.05
CA SER A 29 5.35 -5.48 1.71
C SER A 29 4.70 -4.23 1.10
N PHE A 30 3.40 -4.03 1.34
CA PHE A 30 2.66 -2.86 0.89
C PHE A 30 3.13 -1.58 1.60
N LYS A 31 3.38 -1.64 2.92
CA LYS A 31 3.94 -0.52 3.69
C LYS A 31 5.31 -0.11 3.16
N LEU A 32 6.19 -1.07 2.89
CA LEU A 32 7.54 -0.83 2.35
C LEU A 32 7.50 -0.25 0.94
N ALA A 33 6.63 -0.75 0.06
CA ALA A 33 6.59 -0.33 -1.34
C ALA A 33 5.87 1.01 -1.55
N PHE A 34 4.81 1.27 -0.78
CA PHE A 34 3.88 2.36 -1.02
C PHE A 34 3.45 3.14 0.23
N ALA A 35 2.82 2.49 1.23
CA ALA A 35 2.08 3.24 2.26
C ALA A 35 2.96 4.18 3.11
N ASN A 36 4.25 3.86 3.31
CA ASN A 36 5.20 4.74 4.01
C ASN A 36 5.54 6.03 3.25
N LYS A 37 5.20 6.12 1.96
CA LYS A 37 5.44 7.30 1.11
C LYS A 37 4.23 8.22 1.03
N CYS A 38 3.07 7.79 1.51
CA CYS A 38 1.86 8.60 1.55
C CYS A 38 1.95 9.64 2.67
N ASP A 39 1.32 10.78 2.46
CA ASP A 39 1.19 11.80 3.50
C ASP A 39 0.33 11.26 4.66
N GLU A 40 0.60 11.71 5.89
CA GLU A 40 -0.14 11.27 7.08
C GLU A 40 -1.65 11.45 6.94
N VAL A 41 -2.07 12.51 6.24
CA VAL A 41 -3.49 12.84 6.01
C VAL A 41 -4.17 11.82 5.09
N GLU A 42 -3.40 11.12 4.27
CA GLU A 42 -3.89 10.12 3.30
C GLU A 42 -3.86 8.69 3.85
N LYS A 43 -3.13 8.45 4.95
CA LYS A 43 -2.96 7.09 5.50
C LYS A 43 -4.26 6.41 5.89
N SER A 44 -5.24 7.15 6.42
CA SER A 44 -6.56 6.60 6.76
C SER A 44 -7.33 6.14 5.52
N ILE A 45 -7.22 6.89 4.41
CA ILE A 45 -7.85 6.56 3.13
C ILE A 45 -7.15 5.35 2.51
N VAL A 46 -5.81 5.31 2.56
CA VAL A 46 -5.02 4.16 2.10
C VAL A 46 -5.36 2.90 2.90
N ALA A 47 -5.53 3.01 4.22
CA ALA A 47 -5.93 1.90 5.08
C ALA A 47 -7.35 1.41 4.75
N GLU A 48 -8.31 2.32 4.51
CA GLU A 48 -9.66 1.95 4.05
C GLU A 48 -9.60 1.20 2.70
N TYR A 49 -8.81 1.67 1.74
CA TYR A 49 -8.68 1.01 0.45
C TYR A 49 -8.01 -0.36 0.56
N TYR A 50 -7.01 -0.48 1.42
CA TYR A 50 -6.39 -1.76 1.75
C TYR A 50 -7.42 -2.73 2.35
N GLN A 51 -8.21 -2.27 3.32
CA GLN A 51 -9.27 -3.06 3.96
C GLN A 51 -10.34 -3.49 2.96
N ARG A 52 -10.76 -2.62 2.05
CA ARG A 52 -11.75 -2.97 1.01
C ARG A 52 -11.22 -3.95 -0.02
N ALA A 53 -9.93 -3.89 -0.33
CA ALA A 53 -9.29 -4.77 -1.32
C ALA A 53 -8.91 -6.15 -0.76
N PHE A 54 -8.44 -6.18 0.49
CA PHE A 54 -7.85 -7.38 1.10
C PHE A 54 -8.66 -7.93 2.29
N ASN A 55 -9.73 -7.25 2.70
CA ASN A 55 -10.53 -7.60 3.87
C ASN A 55 -9.68 -7.77 5.14
N ALA A 56 -8.66 -6.90 5.29
CA ALA A 56 -7.68 -6.92 6.37
C ALA A 56 -7.30 -5.49 6.80
N GLU A 57 -6.97 -5.29 8.07
CA GLU A 57 -6.51 -3.99 8.58
C GLU A 57 -5.05 -3.74 8.20
N LEU A 58 -4.70 -2.46 8.03
CA LEU A 58 -3.33 -2.01 7.75
C LEU A 58 -2.82 -1.21 8.95
N ASP A 59 -2.08 -1.87 9.85
CA ASP A 59 -1.57 -1.27 11.09
C ASP A 59 -0.64 -0.06 10.90
#